data_AF-A0A953UNL2-F1
#
_entry.id   AF-A0A953UNL2-F1
#
_cell.length_a   1.000
_cell.length_b   1.000
_cell.length_c   1.000
_cell.angle_alpha   90.00
_cell.angle_beta   90.00
_cell.angle_gamma   90.00
#
_symmetry.space_group_name_H-M   'P 1'
#
loop_
_entity.id
_entity.type
_entity.pdbx_description
1 polymer ?
#
loop_
_entity_poly.entity_id
_entity_poly.type
_entity_poly.pdbx_seq_one_letter_code
_entity_poly.pdbx_strand_id
1 'polypeptide(L)'
;MLTIRDEQWRVFADCAESAFINRVVAHLQRALPEICAEMGEDAVRLSVARGIQRAREYRIDSEYDVVRFIDFLYVLGFEFDTEHAWARDILTDKLVPAEMRLDMIDDYLDEPEPDGAEVEDG
;
A
#
# COMPACT_ATOMS: atom_id res chain seq x y z
N MET A 1 25.39 -19.33 -24.60
CA MET A 1 25.33 -18.21 -23.62
C MET A 1 24.11 -17.40 -23.97
N LEU A 2 23.09 -17.37 -23.10
CA LEU A 2 21.84 -16.66 -23.35
C LEU A 2 22.04 -15.18 -23.02
N THR A 3 22.36 -14.37 -24.04
CA THR A 3 22.41 -12.91 -23.90
C THR A 3 20.96 -12.41 -23.88
N ILE A 4 20.34 -12.37 -22.70
CA ILE A 4 19.03 -11.73 -22.55
C ILE A 4 19.26 -10.24 -22.78
N ARG A 5 18.73 -9.73 -23.89
CA ARG A 5 18.86 -8.31 -24.26
C ARG A 5 17.99 -7.48 -23.31
N ASP A 6 18.49 -6.32 -22.88
CA ASP A 6 17.81 -5.41 -21.95
C ASP A 6 16.38 -5.04 -22.38
N GLU A 7 16.13 -5.03 -23.70
CA GLU A 7 14.83 -4.82 -24.31
C GLU A 7 13.81 -5.93 -23.97
N GLN A 8 14.25 -7.20 -23.94
CA GLN A 8 13.40 -8.33 -23.55
C GLN A 8 13.10 -8.27 -22.05
N TRP A 9 14.09 -7.91 -21.23
CA TRP A 9 13.92 -7.73 -19.77
C TRP A 9 12.89 -6.66 -19.42
N ARG A 10 12.90 -5.51 -20.13
CA ARG A 10 11.90 -4.45 -19.93
C ARG A 10 10.48 -4.91 -20.27
N VAL A 11 10.29 -5.59 -21.40
CA VAL A 11 8.97 -6.13 -21.77
C VAL A 11 8.47 -7.17 -20.75
N PHE A 12 9.37 -8.02 -20.22
CA PHE A 12 9.01 -8.95 -19.15
C PHE A 12 8.67 -8.25 -17.84
N ALA A 13 9.42 -7.21 -17.46
CA ALA A 13 9.15 -6.41 -16.27
C ALA A 13 7.79 -5.70 -16.36
N ASP A 14 7.50 -5.06 -17.51
CA ASP A 14 6.23 -4.37 -17.75
C ASP A 14 5.04 -5.34 -17.74
N CYS A 15 5.22 -6.56 -18.29
CA CYS A 15 4.21 -7.61 -18.28
C CYS A 15 3.95 -8.14 -16.86
N ALA A 16 5.01 -8.35 -16.08
CA ALA A 16 4.90 -8.79 -14.69
C ALA A 16 4.21 -7.75 -13.81
N GLU A 17 4.57 -6.47 -13.95
CA GLU A 17 3.94 -5.36 -13.21
C GLU A 17 2.46 -5.22 -13.59
N SER A 18 2.13 -5.28 -14.89
CA SER A 18 0.73 -5.25 -15.35
C SER A 18 -0.07 -6.44 -14.81
N ALA A 19 0.52 -7.63 -14.79
CA ALA A 19 -0.12 -8.82 -14.23
C ALA A 19 -0.32 -8.69 -12.72
N PHE A 20 0.62 -8.08 -11.99
CA PHE A 20 0.47 -7.81 -10.56
C PHE A 20 -0.64 -6.80 -10.30
N ILE A 21 -0.66 -5.65 -10.99
CA ILE A 21 -1.73 -4.65 -10.90
C ILE A 21 -3.10 -5.31 -11.13
N ASN A 22 -3.23 -6.17 -12.15
CA ASN A 22 -4.49 -6.87 -12.41
C ASN A 22 -4.93 -7.76 -11.23
N ARG A 23 -3.99 -8.44 -10.56
CA ARG A 23 -4.30 -9.26 -9.38
C ARG A 23 -4.75 -8.39 -8.21
N VAL A 24 -4.07 -7.28 -7.95
CA VAL A 24 -4.43 -6.36 -6.86
C VAL A 24 -5.79 -5.69 -7.12
N VAL A 25 -6.07 -5.25 -8.34
CA VAL A 25 -7.38 -4.70 -8.72
C VAL A 25 -8.49 -5.73 -8.50
N ALA A 26 -8.27 -6.98 -8.92
CA ALA A 26 -9.25 -8.06 -8.72
C ALA A 26 -9.45 -8.39 -7.23
N HIS A 27 -8.40 -8.30 -6.41
CA HIS A 27 -8.48 -8.42 -4.95
C HIS A 27 -9.35 -7.31 -4.36
N LEU A 28 -9.05 -6.04 -4.67
CA LEU A 28 -9.80 -4.89 -4.17
C LEU A 28 -11.28 -4.91 -4.59
N GLN A 29 -11.57 -5.29 -5.84
CA GLN A 29 -12.96 -5.43 -6.31
C GLN A 29 -13.74 -6.50 -5.56
N ARG A 30 -13.07 -7.52 -4.99
CA ARG A 30 -13.70 -8.55 -4.17
C ARG A 30 -13.79 -8.15 -2.71
N ALA A 31 -12.76 -7.51 -2.17
CA ALA A 31 -12.67 -7.15 -0.76
C ALA A 31 -13.47 -5.87 -0.43
N LEU A 32 -13.45 -4.88 -1.33
CA LEU A 32 -14.01 -3.54 -1.16
C LEU A 32 -14.86 -3.14 -2.39
N PRO A 33 -15.93 -3.91 -2.71
CA PRO A 33 -16.69 -3.73 -3.95
C PRO A 33 -17.36 -2.36 -4.06
N GLU A 34 -17.85 -1.81 -2.95
CA GLU A 34 -18.54 -0.51 -2.93
C GLU A 34 -17.59 0.64 -3.26
N ILE A 35 -16.44 0.70 -2.60
CA ILE A 35 -15.39 1.72 -2.85
C ILE A 35 -14.89 1.62 -4.29
N CYS A 36 -14.62 0.40 -4.77
CA CYS A 36 -14.16 0.20 -6.14
C CYS A 36 -15.22 0.62 -7.18
N ALA A 37 -16.51 0.38 -6.91
CA ALA A 37 -17.60 0.79 -7.78
C ALA A 37 -17.76 2.31 -7.84
N GLU A 38 -17.60 3.00 -6.70
CA GLU A 38 -17.67 4.46 -6.62
C GLU A 38 -16.51 5.14 -7.34
N MET A 39 -15.28 4.64 -7.17
CA MET A 39 -14.10 5.17 -7.84
C MET A 39 -14.12 4.93 -9.36
N GLY A 40 -14.63 3.77 -9.79
CA GLY A 40 -14.56 3.31 -11.18
C GLY A 40 -13.23 2.63 -11.54
N GLU A 41 -13.27 1.77 -12.56
CA GLU A 41 -12.18 0.84 -12.90
C GLU A 41 -10.83 1.54 -13.18
N ASP A 42 -10.84 2.61 -13.98
CA ASP A 42 -9.62 3.35 -14.34
C ASP A 42 -8.98 4.01 -13.12
N ALA A 43 -9.79 4.55 -12.22
CA ALA A 43 -9.31 5.18 -10.99
C ALA A 43 -8.72 4.13 -10.03
N VAL A 44 -9.37 2.97 -9.87
CA VAL A 44 -8.85 1.85 -9.07
C VAL A 44 -7.52 1.33 -9.63
N ARG A 45 -7.41 1.20 -10.95
CA ARG A 45 -6.14 0.79 -11.57
C ARG A 45 -5.03 1.81 -11.34
N LEU A 46 -5.35 3.10 -11.46
CA LEU A 46 -4.39 4.17 -11.26
C LEU A 46 -3.95 4.29 -9.80
N SER A 47 -4.87 4.16 -8.84
CA SER A 47 -4.55 4.18 -7.41
C SER A 47 -3.68 2.98 -7.02
N VAL A 48 -3.95 1.78 -7.54
CA VAL A 48 -3.09 0.61 -7.34
C VAL A 48 -1.68 0.86 -7.87
N ALA A 49 -1.53 1.35 -9.10
CA ALA A 49 -0.21 1.65 -9.66
C ALA A 49 0.57 2.68 -8.83
N ARG A 50 -0.12 3.71 -8.33
CA ARG A 50 0.46 4.72 -7.42
C ARG A 50 0.82 4.12 -6.05
N GLY A 51 -0.04 3.27 -5.50
CA GLY A 51 0.18 2.57 -4.24
C GLY A 51 1.40 1.67 -4.28
N ILE A 52 1.59 0.91 -5.38
CA ILE A 52 2.81 0.11 -5.61
C ILE A 52 4.05 1.00 -5.60
N GLN A 53 4.02 2.11 -6.34
CA GLN A 53 5.17 3.02 -6.40
C GLN A 53 5.47 3.64 -5.03
N ARG A 54 4.43 3.99 -4.26
CA ARG A 54 4.57 4.54 -2.92
C ARG A 54 5.08 3.51 -1.90
N ALA A 55 4.62 2.26 -1.97
CA ALA A 55 5.11 1.17 -1.14
C ALA A 55 6.64 0.98 -1.31
N ARG A 56 7.15 1.09 -2.55
CA ARG A 56 8.59 1.04 -2.85
C ARG A 56 9.39 2.15 -2.15
N GLU A 57 8.81 3.35 -1.99
CA GLU A 57 9.47 4.47 -1.28
C GLU A 57 9.71 4.15 0.20
N TYR A 58 8.82 3.33 0.78
CA TYR A 58 8.94 2.78 2.14
C TYR A 58 9.71 1.45 2.21
N ARG A 59 10.33 1.00 1.11
CA ARG A 59 11.01 -0.30 0.96
C ARG A 59 10.12 -1.49 1.32
N ILE A 60 8.87 -1.43 0.90
CA ILE A 60 7.92 -2.53 0.97
C ILE A 60 7.96 -3.23 -0.39
N ASP A 61 8.69 -4.34 -0.46
CA ASP A 61 9.07 -4.98 -1.73
C ASP A 61 8.35 -6.31 -2.00
N SER A 62 7.80 -6.96 -0.98
CA SER A 62 7.08 -8.23 -1.16
C SER A 62 5.68 -7.98 -1.72
N GLU A 63 5.22 -8.80 -2.67
CA GLU A 63 3.87 -8.64 -3.24
C GLU A 63 2.77 -8.66 -2.15
N TYR A 64 2.96 -9.48 -1.11
CA TYR A 64 2.04 -9.58 0.01
C TYR A 64 1.96 -8.27 0.82
N ASP A 65 3.11 -7.72 1.20
CA ASP A 65 3.17 -6.49 1.99
C ASP A 65 2.74 -5.26 1.18
N VAL A 66 3.02 -5.24 -0.12
CA VAL A 66 2.53 -4.20 -1.03
C VAL A 66 0.99 -4.23 -1.09
N VAL A 67 0.38 -5.42 -1.15
CA VAL A 67 -1.08 -5.55 -1.12
C VAL A 67 -1.64 -5.03 0.22
N ARG A 68 -1.06 -5.41 1.36
CA ARG A 68 -1.46 -4.88 2.69
C ARG A 68 -1.39 -3.37 2.75
N PHE A 69 -0.28 -2.78 2.29
CA PHE A 69 -0.13 -1.33 2.23
C PHE A 69 -1.20 -0.66 1.35
N ILE A 70 -1.55 -1.27 0.21
CA ILE A 70 -2.62 -0.76 -0.66
C ILE A 70 -3.98 -0.90 0.03
N ASP A 71 -4.26 -2.01 0.71
CA ASP A 71 -5.49 -2.18 1.48
C ASP A 71 -5.62 -1.06 2.55
N PHE A 72 -4.53 -0.68 3.20
CA PHE A 72 -4.50 0.45 4.13
C PHE A 72 -4.82 1.80 3.46
N LEU A 73 -4.34 2.07 2.24
CA LEU A 73 -4.74 3.29 1.51
C LEU A 73 -6.26 3.36 1.31
N TYR A 74 -6.92 2.22 1.13
CA TYR A 74 -8.38 2.18 0.93
C TYR A 74 -9.17 2.26 2.23
N VAL A 75 -8.64 1.75 3.34
CA VAL A 75 -9.32 1.69 4.64
C VAL A 75 -9.06 2.95 5.49
N LEU A 76 -7.82 3.44 5.50
CA LEU A 76 -7.38 4.59 6.29
C LEU A 76 -7.37 5.90 5.52
N GLY A 77 -7.58 5.86 4.20
CA GLY A 77 -7.51 7.02 3.31
C GLY A 77 -6.21 7.06 2.49
N PHE A 78 -6.29 7.65 1.29
CA PHE A 78 -5.20 7.59 0.30
C PHE A 78 -3.96 8.40 0.68
N GLU A 79 -4.01 9.15 1.78
CA GLU A 79 -2.95 10.00 2.28
C GLU A 79 -2.54 9.59 3.72
N PHE A 80 -3.06 8.47 4.25
CA PHE A 80 -2.87 8.06 5.65
C PHE A 80 -1.39 8.05 6.08
N ASP A 81 -0.51 7.63 5.18
CA ASP A 81 0.93 7.49 5.36
C ASP A 81 1.66 8.85 5.53
N THR A 82 0.97 9.94 5.18
CA THR A 82 1.46 11.31 5.27
C THR A 82 0.59 12.22 6.12
N GLU A 83 -0.69 11.94 6.33
CA GLU A 83 -1.59 12.76 7.15
C GLU A 83 -1.55 12.35 8.62
N HIS A 84 -1.37 11.07 8.91
CA HIS A 84 -1.28 10.58 10.28
C HIS A 84 0.18 10.46 10.73
N ALA A 85 0.53 11.15 11.82
CA ALA A 85 1.89 11.14 12.37
C ALA A 85 2.33 9.72 12.77
N TRP A 86 1.46 8.96 13.44
CA TRP A 86 1.73 7.59 13.86
C TRP A 86 2.08 6.68 12.66
N ALA A 87 1.31 6.75 11.57
CA ALA A 87 1.53 5.92 10.40
C ALA A 87 2.85 6.30 9.71
N ARG A 88 3.13 7.59 9.59
CA ARG A 88 4.39 8.10 9.02
C ARG A 88 5.59 7.63 9.84
N ASP A 89 5.51 7.72 11.17
CA ASP A 89 6.61 7.36 12.06
C ASP A 89 6.91 5.87 11.97
N ILE A 90 5.87 5.01 11.97
CA ILE A 90 6.01 3.56 11.76
C ILE A 90 6.62 3.28 10.39
N LEU A 91 6.05 3.83 9.30
CA LEU A 91 6.48 3.52 7.94
C LEU A 91 7.89 4.04 7.62
N THR A 92 8.36 5.10 8.26
CA THR A 92 9.70 5.66 8.00
C THR A 92 10.82 5.01 8.80
N ASP A 93 10.50 4.18 9.80
CA ASP A 93 11.52 3.46 10.59
C ASP A 93 12.19 2.34 9.77
N LYS A 94 13.33 2.68 9.17
CA LYS A 94 14.12 1.78 8.33
C LYS A 94 14.89 0.72 9.12
N LEU A 95 14.90 0.78 10.46
CA LEU A 95 15.49 -0.26 11.30
C LEU A 95 14.53 -1.43 11.52
N VAL A 96 13.24 -1.21 11.30
CA VAL A 96 12.19 -2.23 11.43
C VAL A 96 11.88 -2.85 10.06
N PRO A 97 11.86 -4.19 9.93
CA PRO A 97 11.44 -4.86 8.70
C PRO A 97 10.05 -4.42 8.23
N ALA A 98 9.80 -4.45 6.92
CA ALA A 98 8.53 -4.00 6.33
C ALA A 98 7.32 -4.75 6.90
N GLU A 99 7.39 -6.07 7.00
CA GLU A 99 6.36 -6.93 7.59
C GLU A 99 5.96 -6.44 8.99
N MET A 100 6.93 -6.27 9.89
CA MET A 100 6.69 -5.83 11.26
C MET A 100 6.11 -4.40 11.33
N ARG A 101 6.52 -3.50 10.44
CA ARG A 101 5.90 -2.17 10.35
C ARG A 101 4.43 -2.25 9.96
N LEU A 102 4.06 -3.14 9.03
CA LEU A 102 2.67 -3.33 8.63
C LEU A 102 1.85 -4.04 9.71
N ASP A 103 2.47 -4.96 10.46
CA ASP A 103 1.82 -5.58 11.63
C ASP A 103 1.46 -4.54 12.69
N MET A 104 2.35 -3.56 12.94
CA MET A 104 2.04 -2.45 13.86
C MET A 104 0.88 -1.58 13.37
N ILE A 105 0.67 -1.45 12.05
CA ILE A 105 -0.48 -0.74 11.49
C ILE A 105 -1.75 -1.57 11.68
N ASP A 106 -1.69 -2.89 11.45
CA ASP A 106 -2.81 -3.80 11.70
C ASP A 106 -3.23 -3.79 13.19
N ASP A 107 -2.26 -3.85 14.11
CA ASP A 107 -2.53 -3.78 15.55
C ASP A 107 -3.24 -2.46 15.92
N TYR A 108 -2.86 -1.34 15.27
CA TYR A 108 -3.51 -0.04 15.47
C TYR A 108 -4.94 0.01 14.91
N LEU A 109 -5.24 -0.77 13.85
CA LEU A 109 -6.60 -0.91 13.32
C LEU A 109 -7.50 -1.72 14.26
N ASP A 110 -6.94 -2.73 14.93
CA ASP A 110 -7.67 -3.59 15.88
C ASP A 110 -7.88 -2.90 17.24
N GLU A 111 -6.93 -2.07 17.68
CA GLU A 111 -7.00 -1.29 18.91
C GLU A 111 -6.87 0.21 18.60
N PRO A 112 -7.98 0.92 18.28
CA PRO A 112 -7.90 2.35 18.10
C PRO A 112 -7.41 2.99 19.40
N GLU A 113 -6.22 3.60 19.39
CA GLU A 113 -5.82 4.49 20.47
C GLU A 113 -6.94 5.54 20.65
N PRO A 114 -7.31 5.88 21.90
CA PRO A 114 -8.24 6.97 22.13
C PRO A 114 -7.56 8.28 21.70
N ASP A 115 -7.80 8.68 20.46
CA ASP A 115 -7.41 9.99 19.96
C ASP A 115 -8.05 11.08 20.84
N GLY A 116 -7.21 11.81 21.58
CA GLY A 116 -7.58 13.05 22.25
C GLY A 116 -8.07 12.94 23.69
N ALA A 117 -7.32 12.29 24.59
CA ALA A 117 -7.33 12.75 25.99
C ALA A 117 -6.87 14.21 26.01
N GLU A 118 -7.84 15.10 26.19
CA GLU A 118 -7.71 16.53 26.44
C GLU A 118 -6.42 16.84 27.21
N VAL A 119 -5.47 17.50 26.55
CA VAL A 119 -4.63 18.48 27.24
C VAL A 119 -5.48 19.74 27.40
N GLU A 120 -6.48 19.66 28.28
CA GLU A 120 -6.82 20.81 29.11
C GLU A 120 -5.66 20.96 30.09
N ASP A 121 -4.76 21.90 29.81
CA ASP A 121 -3.81 22.37 30.81
C ASP A 121 -3.56 23.87 30.61
N GLY A 122 -4.10 24.67 31.53
CA GLY A 122 -3.69 26.06 31.79
C GLY A 122 -4.65 27.17 31.40
#